data_AF-A0A2P6QZI2-F1
#
_entry.id   AF-A0A2P6QZI2-F1
#
_cell.length_a   1.000
_cell.length_b   1.000
_cell.length_c   1.000
_cell.angle_alpha   90.00
_cell.angle_beta   90.00
_cell.angle_gamma   90.00
#
_symmetry.space_group_name_H-M   'P 1'
#
loop_
_entity.id
_entity.type
_entity.pdbx_description
1 polymer ?
#
loop_
_entity_poly.entity_id
_entity_poly.type
_entity_poly.pdbx_seq_one_letter_code
_entity_poly.pdbx_strand_id
1 'polypeptide(L)' 'MDRCEVGDFEAGGYRWRLVLCPNGNKKRNVEGHISLYLEMAEEKPIEPDQIVAIDFRLFLLNQKKSNYLVLEGTY' A
#
# COMPACT_ATOMS: atom_id res chain seq x y z
N MET A 1 5.52 15.54 8.60
CA MET A 1 5.82 14.60 7.51
C MET A 1 4.89 13.43 7.72
N ASP A 2 3.72 13.44 7.07
CA ASP A 2 2.58 12.61 7.48
C ASP A 2 2.43 11.31 6.67
N ARG A 3 3.20 11.19 5.58
CA ARG A 3 3.11 10.10 4.60
C ARG A 3 4.50 9.91 3.97
N CYS A 4 4.98 8.68 3.97
CA CYS A 4 6.18 8.26 3.27
C CYS A 4 5.75 7.40 2.08
N GLU A 5 6.09 7.84 0.89
CA GLU A 5 5.83 7.11 -0.34
C GLU A 5 7.12 6.37 -0.71
N VAL A 6 7.02 5.05 -0.85
CA VAL A 6 8.08 4.25 -1.47
C VAL A 6 7.88 4.36 -2.98
N GLY A 7 8.96 4.48 -3.75
CA GLY A 7 8.89 4.68 -5.20
C GLY A 7 7.99 3.67 -5.92
N ASP A 8 7.53 4.07 -7.10
CA ASP A 8 6.64 3.23 -7.90
C ASP A 8 7.34 1.94 -8.36
N PHE A 9 6.56 0.88 -8.50
CA PHE A 9 7.03 -0.41 -9.02
C PHE A 9 5.99 -1.06 -9.91
N GLU A 10 6.43 -1.94 -10.82
CA GLU A 10 5.55 -2.64 -11.75
C GLU A 10 5.30 -4.08 -11.29
N ALA A 11 4.03 -4.50 -11.31
CA ALA A 11 3.62 -5.87 -11.04
C ALA A 11 2.26 -6.17 -11.70
N GLY A 12 2.11 -7.37 -12.26
CA GLY A 12 0.85 -7.78 -12.89
C GLY A 12 0.42 -6.93 -14.10
N GLY A 13 1.36 -6.20 -14.73
CA GLY A 13 1.08 -5.29 -15.84
C GLY A 13 0.59 -3.90 -15.42
N TYR A 14 0.63 -3.58 -14.12
CA TYR A 14 0.26 -2.26 -13.60
C TYR A 14 1.38 -1.66 -12.76
N ARG A 15 1.39 -0.34 -12.68
CA ARG A 15 2.25 0.44 -11.83
C ARG A 15 1.58 0.70 -10.48
N TRP A 16 2.27 0.35 -9.42
CA TRP A 16 1.82 0.42 -8.03
C TRP A 16 2.73 1.30 -7.20
N ARG A 17 2.21 1.79 -6.08
CA ARG A 17 2.95 2.53 -5.07
C ARG A 17 2.60 2.02 -3.68
N LEU A 18 3.62 1.84 -2.85
CA LEU A 18 3.44 1.56 -1.43
C LEU A 18 3.47 2.86 -0.64
N VAL A 19 2.43 3.07 0.16
CA VAL A 19 2.23 4.29 0.93
C VAL A 19 2.17 3.97 2.42
N LEU A 20 3.14 4.48 3.18
CA LEU A 20 3.24 4.31 4.63
C LEU A 20 2.89 5.61 5.35
N CYS A 21 1.93 5.58 6.27
CA CYS A 21 1.63 6.69 7.17
C CYS A 21 1.96 6.26 8.61
N PRO A 22 3.12 6.65 9.17
CA PRO A 22 3.55 6.18 10.49
C PRO A 22 2.58 6.53 11.64
N ASN A 23 1.88 7.67 11.53
CA ASN A 23 0.96 8.18 12.55
C ASN A 23 -0.51 8.10 12.11
N GLY A 24 -0.81 7.24 11.14
CA GLY A 24 -2.15 7.06 10.61
C GLY A 24 -2.45 7.97 9.43
N ASN A 25 -3.50 7.65 8.67
CA ASN A 25 -3.93 8.44 7.54
C ASN A 25 -4.89 9.56 7.99
N LYS A 26 -4.31 10.74 8.27
CA LYS A 26 -5.08 11.94 8.65
C LYS A 26 -6.14 12.34 7.62
N LYS A 27 -5.90 12.13 6.32
CA LYS A 27 -6.90 12.43 5.27
C LYS A 27 -8.15 11.56 5.38
N ARG A 28 -8.05 10.43 6.08
CA ARG A 28 -9.17 9.52 6.37
C ARG A 28 -9.56 9.54 7.86
N ASN A 29 -9.12 10.55 8.62
CA ASN A 29 -9.32 10.67 10.07
C ASN A 29 -8.87 9.42 10.86
N VAL A 30 -7.78 8.78 10.43
CA VAL A 30 -7.17 7.64 11.13
C VAL A 30 -5.93 8.13 11.88
N GLU A 31 -5.87 7.85 13.18
CA GLU A 31 -4.79 8.23 14.09
C GLU A 31 -4.43 7.06 15.04
N GLY A 32 -3.29 7.15 15.73
CA GLY A 32 -2.90 6.18 16.77
C GLY A 32 -2.34 4.85 16.25
N HIS A 33 -2.27 4.65 14.93
CA HIS A 33 -1.79 3.42 14.30
C HIS A 33 -0.92 3.72 13.08
N ILE A 34 -0.09 2.77 12.67
CA ILE A 34 0.57 2.81 11.37
C ILE A 34 -0.47 2.42 10.31
N SER A 35 -0.62 3.23 9.26
CA SER A 35 -1.42 2.87 8.08
C SER A 35 -0.50 2.52 6.91
N LEU A 36 -0.84 1.47 6.17
CA LEU A 36 -0.11 1.02 5.00
C LEU A 36 -1.12 0.78 3.87
N TYR A 37 -0.84 1.32 2.68
CA TYR A 37 -1.69 1.19 1.51
C TYR A 37 -0.90 0.73 0.31
N LEU A 38 -1.54 -0.08 -0.53
CA LEU A 38 -1.14 -0.36 -1.89
C LEU A 38 -2.05 0.48 -2.81
N GLU A 39 -1.45 1.44 -3.52
CA GLU A 39 -2.17 2.37 -4.41
C GLU A 39 -1.75 2.12 -5.86
N MET A 40 -2.70 2.21 -6.80
CA MET A 40 -2.34 2.26 -8.21
C MET A 40 -1.71 3.61 -8.54
N ALA A 41 -0.61 3.55 -9.27
CA ALA A 41 0.21 4.69 -9.66
C ALA A 41 0.24 4.87 -11.19
N GLU A 42 -0.73 4.29 -11.90
CA GLU A 42 -0.92 4.50 -13.32
C GLU A 42 -1.12 5.99 -13.64
N GLU A 43 -0.43 6.47 -14.66
CA GLU A 43 -0.56 7.87 -15.13
C GLU A 43 -1.90 8.08 -15.83
N LYS A 44 -2.43 7.03 -16.45
CA LYS A 44 -3.72 7.03 -17.11
C LYS A 44 -4.75 6.34 -16.22
N PRO A 45 -5.98 6.88 -16.13
CA PRO A 45 -7.07 6.18 -15.49
C PRO A 45 -7.26 4.81 -16.14
N ILE A 46 -7.56 3.80 -15.33
CA ILE A 46 -8.04 2.53 -15.83
C ILE A 46 -9.44 2.73 -16.39
N GLU A 47 -9.73 2.05 -17.50
CA GLU A 47 -11.04 2.13 -18.13
C GLU A 47 -12.15 1.72 -17.13
N PRO A 48 -13.30 2.41 -17.10
CA PRO A 48 -14.32 2.19 -16.07
C PRO A 48 -14.89 0.78 -15.98
N ASP A 49 -14.78 -0.01 -17.06
CA ASP A 49 -15.25 -1.39 -17.17
C ASP A 49 -14.17 -2.44 -16.85
N GLN A 50 -12.94 -2.01 -16.61
CA GLN A 50 -11.83 -2.90 -16.31
C GLN A 50 -11.76 -3.20 -14.81
N ILE A 51 -11.81 -4.50 -14.49
CA ILE A 51 -11.62 -5.01 -13.13
C ILE A 51 -10.19 -5.52 -13.01
N VAL A 52 -9.44 -4.93 -12.07
CA VAL A 52 -8.09 -5.38 -11.72
C VAL A 52 -8.16 -6.22 -10.46
N ALA A 53 -8.21 -7.55 -10.63
CA ALA A 53 -8.15 -8.48 -9.52
C ALA A 53 -6.73 -8.48 -8.93
N ILE A 54 -6.62 -8.36 -7.61
CA ILE A 54 -5.34 -8.34 -6.90
C ILE A 54 -5.30 -9.42 -5.84
N ASP A 55 -4.16 -10.11 -5.75
CA ASP A 55 -3.77 -10.95 -4.62
C ASP A 55 -2.41 -10.44 -4.14
N PHE A 56 -2.36 -9.95 -2.91
CA PHE A 56 -1.16 -9.31 -2.39
C PHE A 56 -0.86 -9.71 -0.94
N ARG A 57 0.44 -9.67 -0.62
CA ARG A 57 0.96 -9.78 0.74
C ARG A 57 1.92 -8.65 1.03
N LEU A 58 1.67 -7.93 2.12
CA LEU A 58 2.53 -6.88 2.65
C LEU A 58 3.24 -7.39 3.89
N PHE A 59 4.54 -7.12 3.96
CA PHE A 59 5.41 -7.56 5.05
C PHE A 59 5.94 -6.34 5.79
N LEU A 60 5.60 -6.22 7.09
CA LEU A 60 6.16 -5.21 7.96
C LEU A 60 7.22 -5.85 8.87
N LEU A 61 8.48 -5.53 8.60
CA LEU A 61 9.62 -6.03 9.37
C LEU A 61 9.61 -5.43 10.78
N ASN A 62 9.50 -6.28 11.79
CA ASN A 62 9.81 -5.93 13.16
C ASN A 62 11.33 -6.03 13.37
N GLN A 63 12.02 -4.89 13.29
CA GLN A 63 13.47 -4.80 13.40
C GLN A 63 14.02 -5.27 14.76
N LYS A 64 13.21 -5.28 15.83
CA LYS A 64 13.65 -5.73 17.17
C LYS A 64 13.64 -7.25 17.30
N LYS A 65 12.65 -7.90 16.69
CA LYS A 65 12.43 -9.35 16.80
C LYS A 65 12.86 -10.11 15.56
N SER A 66 13.36 -9.41 14.53
CA SER A 66 13.76 -9.95 13.23
C SER A 66 12.70 -10.86 12.61
N ASN A 67 11.42 -10.52 12.79
CA ASN A 67 10.28 -11.23 12.23
C ASN A 67 9.33 -10.26 11.51
N TYR A 68 8.34 -10.79 10.81
CA TYR A 68 7.41 -9.98 10.00
C TYR A 68 5.99 -10.07 10.55
N LEU A 69 5.30 -8.93 10.57
CA LEU A 69 3.84 -8.92 10.49
C LEU A 69 3.47 -9.06 9.01
N VAL A 70 2.62 -10.03 8.70
CA VAL A 70 2.15 -10.30 7.33
C VAL A 70 0.70 -9.87 7.24
N LEU A 71 0.39 -9.04 6.24
CA LEU A 71 -0.96 -8.61 5.91
C LEU A 71 -1.26 -9.12 4.50
N GLU A 72 -2.35 -9.86 4.35
CA GLU A 72 -2.75 -10.44 3.07
C GLU A 72 -4.16 -9.97 2.70
N GLY A 73 -4.41 -9.86 1.40
CA GLY A 73 -5.69 -9.41 0.89
C GLY A 73 -5.89 -9.82 -0.55
N THR A 74 -7.16 -10.07 -0.89
CA THR A 74 -7.64 -10.30 -2.25
C THR A 74 -8.77 -9.33 -2.54
N TYR A 75 -8.76 -8.70 -3.72
CA TYR A 75 -9.83 -7.80 -4.16
C TYR A 75 -10.15 -8.04 -5.63
#